data_AF-A0A2H0VXI6-F1
#
_entry.id   AF-A0A2H0VXI6-F1
#
_cell.length_a   1.000
_cell.length_b   1.000
_cell.length_c   1.000
_cell.angle_alpha   90.00
_cell.angle_beta   90.00
_cell.angle_gamma   90.00
#
_symmetry.space_group_name_H-M   'P 1'
#
loop_
_entity.id
_entity.type
_entity.pdbx_description
1 polymer ?
#
loop_
_entity_poly.entity_id
_entity_poly.type
_entity_poly.pdbx_seq_one_letter_code
_entity_poly.pdbx_strand_id
1 'polypeptide(L)'
;MFTPKNVTLDHLEKLPKETFFEKALLNLPDENLLADLTIRRGNGRNDYPLSILWKGLLAYVAFKCTSIEDLKKQIEKTPLLQTLFPSFPPPSSFSRFSHLLNKCDASLKKLHSQLLERVCRKPVLAIGFFQGTHLLWDTFSKLPLYFEKAKPNEPPEAGALRLLSDLYSSSPQVIQRAEYLIGDSSYENLIESTWDLYRLKPIIPLDDRPPSKTTFRNAQYDEKGGVYCIGKQNPNSMIFAGFEKDRMSLKYRCMANHYGTSCGKEDNCPLWKGLRIPLSTDRKIFTPLPRSSYRWKSIFKTYETKDALEKMLYSFPNRKYKQRVQLYSLLLLAASLADHKVDK
;
A
#
# COMPACT_ATOMS: atom_id res chain seq x y z
N MET A 1 -15.84 -11.53 8.22
CA MET A 1 -14.73 -10.91 7.48
C MET A 1 -13.57 -10.84 8.47
N PHE A 2 -12.64 -11.80 8.42
CA PHE A 2 -11.53 -11.86 9.38
C PHE A 2 -10.50 -10.80 9.02
N THR A 3 -10.54 -9.64 9.70
CA THR A 3 -9.40 -8.73 9.76
C THR A 3 -8.41 -9.31 10.75
N PRO A 4 -7.15 -9.57 10.36
CA PRO A 4 -6.10 -9.74 11.35
C PRO A 4 -6.08 -8.47 12.21
N LYS A 5 -6.03 -8.63 13.54
CA LYS A 5 -5.70 -7.55 14.48
C LYS A 5 -4.25 -7.09 14.25
N ASN A 6 -3.93 -6.59 13.06
CA ASN A 6 -2.68 -5.88 12.86
C ASN A 6 -2.85 -4.51 13.50
N VAL A 7 -1.85 -4.09 14.26
CA VAL A 7 -1.81 -2.76 14.83
C VAL A 7 -1.68 -1.76 13.69
N THR A 8 -2.57 -0.75 13.67
CA THR A 8 -2.56 0.27 12.62
C THR A 8 -1.49 1.32 12.89
N LEU A 9 -1.09 2.06 11.85
CA LEU A 9 -0.19 3.21 12.01
C LEU A 9 -0.69 4.19 13.08
N ASP A 10 -2.00 4.51 13.07
CA ASP A 10 -2.58 5.43 14.07
C ASP A 10 -2.41 4.94 15.51
N HIS A 11 -2.42 3.63 15.72
CA HIS A 11 -2.15 3.07 17.04
C HIS A 11 -0.67 3.17 17.39
N LEU A 12 0.21 2.78 16.46
CA LEU A 12 1.66 2.84 16.68
C LEU A 12 2.13 4.27 16.99
N GLU A 13 1.59 5.29 16.31
CA GLU A 13 1.94 6.69 16.56
C GLU A 13 1.48 7.21 17.92
N LYS A 14 0.49 6.57 18.55
CA LYS A 14 0.01 6.91 19.90
C LYS A 14 0.80 6.22 21.01
N LEU A 15 1.62 5.21 20.69
CA LEU A 15 2.44 4.54 21.69
C LEU A 15 3.53 5.48 22.21
N PRO A 16 3.93 5.36 23.48
CA PRO A 16 5.18 5.96 23.96
C PRO A 16 6.34 5.52 23.05
N LYS A 17 7.22 6.45 22.68
CA LYS A 17 8.34 6.18 21.74
C LYS A 17 9.19 4.98 22.19
N GLU A 18 9.42 4.86 23.49
CA GLU A 18 10.17 3.77 24.10
C GLU A 18 9.47 2.42 23.89
N THR A 19 8.16 2.34 24.17
CA THR A 19 7.34 1.14 23.95
C THR A 19 7.28 0.76 22.47
N PHE A 20 7.11 1.73 21.57
CA PHE A 20 7.15 1.50 20.13
C PHE A 20 8.48 0.88 19.70
N PHE A 21 9.60 1.46 20.17
CA PHE A 21 10.93 1.02 19.81
C PHE A 21 11.25 -0.37 20.35
N GLU A 22 10.89 -0.65 21.61
CA GLU A 22 11.03 -1.97 22.22
C GLU A 22 10.26 -3.05 21.43
N LYS A 23 8.98 -2.79 21.14
CA LYS A 23 8.15 -3.69 20.33
C LYS A 23 8.75 -3.95 18.95
N ALA A 24 9.30 -2.91 18.31
CA ALA A 24 9.95 -3.05 17.02
C ALA A 24 11.18 -3.95 17.11
N LEU A 25 12.09 -3.70 18.07
CA LEU A 25 13.30 -4.51 18.23
C LEU A 25 13.02 -5.98 18.54
N LEU A 26 12.00 -6.27 19.34
CA LEU A 26 11.61 -7.65 19.67
C LEU A 26 11.12 -8.46 18.47
N ASN A 27 10.62 -7.79 17.43
CA ASN A 27 9.98 -8.43 16.27
C ASN A 27 10.77 -8.27 14.96
N LEU A 28 11.95 -7.66 15.01
CA LEU A 28 12.79 -7.39 13.85
C LEU A 28 13.69 -8.60 13.54
N PRO A 29 13.50 -9.32 12.41
CA PRO A 29 14.29 -10.51 12.08
C PRO A 29 15.62 -10.13 11.39
N ASP A 30 16.47 -9.37 12.09
CA ASP A 30 17.68 -8.78 11.55
C ASP A 30 18.93 -9.69 11.58
N GLU A 31 18.80 -10.95 11.98
CA GLU A 31 19.94 -11.86 12.17
C GLU A 31 20.73 -12.06 10.87
N ASN A 32 20.02 -12.23 9.75
CA ASN A 32 20.64 -12.38 8.43
C ASN A 32 21.37 -11.10 7.99
N LEU A 33 20.81 -9.93 8.29
CA LEU A 33 21.43 -8.65 8.00
C LEU A 33 22.71 -8.48 8.82
N LEU A 34 22.67 -8.80 10.12
CA LEU A 34 23.82 -8.72 11.01
C LEU A 34 24.92 -9.70 10.62
N ALA A 35 24.57 -10.90 10.17
CA ALA A 35 25.52 -11.87 9.63
C ALA A 35 26.24 -11.34 8.37
N ASP A 36 25.49 -10.81 7.39
CA ASP A 36 26.05 -10.22 6.17
C ASP A 36 26.94 -9.00 6.48
N LEU A 37 26.51 -8.14 7.39
CA LEU A 37 27.32 -7.01 7.87
C LEU A 37 28.63 -7.49 8.51
N THR A 38 28.58 -8.59 9.28
CA THR A 38 29.77 -9.15 9.95
C THR A 38 30.77 -9.68 8.93
N ILE A 39 30.30 -10.46 7.94
CA ILE A 39 31.14 -10.98 6.85
C ILE A 39 31.80 -9.82 6.09
N ARG A 40 31.03 -8.79 5.73
CA ARG A 40 31.53 -7.65 4.97
C ARG A 40 32.46 -6.74 5.75
N ARG A 41 32.31 -6.66 7.07
CA ARG A 41 33.22 -5.91 7.93
C ARG A 41 34.60 -6.57 7.98
N GLY A 42 34.66 -7.90 7.95
CA GLY A 42 35.89 -8.67 8.06
C GLY A 42 36.69 -8.28 9.32
N ASN A 43 38.01 -8.11 9.16
CA ASN A 43 38.96 -7.81 10.24
C ASN A 43 39.07 -6.30 10.58
N GLY A 44 38.10 -5.47 10.19
CA GLY A 44 38.10 -4.04 10.54
C GLY A 44 38.05 -3.80 12.05
N ARG A 45 38.45 -2.60 12.50
CA ARG A 45 38.37 -2.19 13.92
C ARG A 45 36.98 -2.48 14.49
N ASN A 46 36.95 -3.15 15.63
CA ASN A 46 35.74 -3.58 16.33
C ASN A 46 35.58 -2.85 17.67
N ASP A 47 35.81 -1.54 17.67
CA ASP A 47 35.66 -0.73 18.88
C ASP A 47 34.20 -0.74 19.38
N TYR A 48 33.25 -1.03 18.49
CA TYR A 48 31.82 -1.19 18.79
C TYR A 48 31.20 -2.35 18.00
N PRO A 49 30.42 -3.24 18.65
CA PRO A 49 29.66 -4.30 17.98
C PRO A 49 28.68 -3.76 16.93
N LEU A 50 28.55 -4.48 15.80
CA LEU A 50 27.61 -4.13 14.72
C LEU A 50 26.16 -4.10 15.18
N SER A 51 25.78 -4.97 16.12
CA SER A 51 24.44 -4.98 16.73
C SER A 51 24.13 -3.69 17.48
N ILE A 52 25.11 -3.09 18.17
CA ILE A 52 24.96 -1.79 18.85
C ILE A 52 24.83 -0.67 17.81
N LEU A 53 25.67 -0.67 16.77
CA LEU A 53 25.60 0.35 15.71
C LEU A 53 24.27 0.29 14.94
N TRP A 54 23.76 -0.92 14.67
CA TRP A 54 22.46 -1.15 14.06
C TRP A 54 21.32 -0.62 14.93
N LYS A 55 21.27 -1.03 16.21
CA LYS A 55 20.27 -0.52 17.17
C LYS A 55 20.35 0.99 17.32
N GLY A 56 21.55 1.56 17.31
CA GLY A 56 21.74 3.01 17.41
C GLY A 56 21.19 3.76 16.19
N LEU A 57 21.38 3.19 14.99
CA LEU A 57 20.79 3.74 13.77
C LEU A 57 19.26 3.62 13.77
N LEU A 58 18.72 2.51 14.27
CA LEU A 58 17.27 2.35 14.43
C LEU A 58 16.71 3.33 15.47
N ALA A 59 17.36 3.50 16.62
CA ALA A 59 16.98 4.47 17.65
C ALA A 59 17.00 5.90 17.12
N TYR A 60 18.05 6.26 16.35
CA TYR A 60 18.16 7.55 15.67
C TYR A 60 16.90 7.89 14.85
N VAL A 61 16.37 6.90 14.14
CA VAL A 61 15.19 7.05 13.29
C VAL A 61 13.90 7.00 14.11
N ALA A 62 13.76 6.05 15.04
CA ALA A 62 12.59 5.87 15.90
C ALA A 62 12.29 7.13 16.74
N PHE A 63 13.33 7.75 17.30
CA PHE A 63 13.22 8.93 18.14
C PHE A 63 13.19 10.24 17.33
N LYS A 64 13.33 10.16 15.99
CA LYS A 64 13.36 11.27 15.04
C LYS A 64 14.51 12.25 15.30
N CYS A 65 15.67 11.73 15.69
CA CYS A 65 16.83 12.54 16.03
C CYS A 65 17.35 13.34 14.84
N THR A 66 17.80 14.57 15.10
CA THR A 66 18.36 15.46 14.07
C THR A 66 19.88 15.33 13.94
N SER A 67 20.58 14.97 15.03
CA SER A 67 22.03 14.74 15.07
C SER A 67 22.42 13.58 16.00
N ILE A 68 23.69 13.15 15.97
CA ILE A 68 24.18 12.09 16.87
C ILE A 68 24.20 12.58 18.32
N GLU A 69 24.44 13.87 18.54
CA GLU A 69 24.36 14.52 19.85
C GLU A 69 22.93 14.53 20.39
N ASP A 70 21.93 14.73 19.52
CA ASP A 70 20.52 14.60 19.87
C ASP A 70 20.18 13.16 20.28
N LEU A 71 20.66 12.16 19.53
CA LEU A 71 20.53 10.75 19.93
C LEU A 71 21.18 10.48 21.29
N LYS A 72 22.38 11.03 21.55
CA LYS A 72 23.03 10.88 22.86
C LYS A 72 22.17 11.44 23.99
N LYS A 73 21.58 12.63 23.80
CA LYS A 73 20.63 13.21 24.76
C LYS A 73 19.38 12.36 24.96
N GLN A 74 18.87 11.70 23.91
CA GLN A 74 17.74 10.76 24.05
C GLN A 74 18.16 9.54 24.87
N ILE A 75 19.35 8.98 24.64
CA ILE A 75 19.87 7.85 25.41
C ILE A 75 19.98 8.22 26.89
N GLU A 76 20.50 9.38 27.22
CA GLU A 76 20.59 9.86 28.62
C GLU A 76 19.22 9.99 29.31
N LYS A 77 18.14 10.17 28.56
CA LYS A 77 16.78 10.40 29.10
C LYS A 77 15.86 9.18 29.07
N THR A 78 16.25 8.10 28.40
CA THR A 78 15.38 6.95 28.14
C THR A 78 16.00 5.67 28.72
N PRO A 79 15.43 5.09 29.80
CA PRO A 79 16.00 3.92 30.48
C PRO A 79 16.28 2.70 29.58
N LEU A 80 15.37 2.39 28.65
CA LEU A 80 15.57 1.33 27.66
C LEU A 80 16.82 1.59 26.81
N LEU A 81 17.01 2.84 26.35
CA LEU A 81 18.17 3.19 25.53
C LEU A 81 19.47 3.11 26.35
N GLN A 82 19.47 3.54 27.61
CA GLN A 82 20.65 3.38 28.47
C GLN A 82 21.07 1.91 28.59
N THR A 83 20.09 1.02 28.75
CA THR A 83 20.33 -0.44 28.83
C THR A 83 20.89 -0.99 27.51
N LEU A 84 20.42 -0.49 26.37
CA LEU A 84 20.90 -0.90 25.04
C LEU A 84 22.29 -0.33 24.68
N PHE A 85 22.68 0.79 25.28
CA PHE A 85 23.91 1.53 24.97
C PHE A 85 24.77 1.78 26.21
N PRO A 86 25.40 0.74 26.80
CA PRO A 86 26.30 0.91 27.94
C PRO A 86 27.53 1.79 27.59
N SER A 87 27.94 1.77 26.32
CA SER A 87 28.92 2.70 25.76
C SER A 87 28.38 3.27 24.44
N PHE A 88 28.36 4.60 24.30
CA PHE A 88 27.83 5.24 23.10
C PHE A 88 28.90 5.39 22.00
N PRO A 89 28.67 4.89 20.77
CA PRO A 89 29.62 5.05 19.67
C PRO A 89 29.78 6.52 19.23
N PRO A 90 30.99 6.95 18.83
CA PRO A 90 31.19 8.29 18.29
C PRO A 90 30.54 8.45 16.90
N PRO A 91 30.27 9.69 16.43
CA PRO A 91 29.66 9.96 15.13
C PRO A 91 30.39 9.31 13.93
N SER A 92 31.71 9.15 14.00
CA SER A 92 32.53 8.50 12.96
C SER A 92 32.17 7.02 12.78
N SER A 93 31.81 6.32 13.87
CA SER A 93 31.37 4.92 13.83
C SER A 93 30.03 4.77 13.09
N PHE A 94 29.07 5.66 13.34
CA PHE A 94 27.79 5.66 12.62
C PHE A 94 27.94 5.96 11.12
N SER A 95 28.85 6.85 10.76
CA SER A 95 29.16 7.14 9.36
C SER A 95 29.73 5.92 8.65
N ARG A 96 30.74 5.25 9.23
CA ARG A 96 31.31 4.02 8.69
C ARG A 96 30.28 2.89 8.59
N PHE A 97 29.47 2.72 9.63
CA PHE A 97 28.38 1.74 9.63
C PHE A 97 27.36 2.00 8.52
N SER A 98 26.98 3.25 8.30
CA SER A 98 26.07 3.63 7.20
C SER A 98 26.65 3.26 5.83
N HIS A 99 27.95 3.46 5.61
CA HIS A 99 28.61 3.05 4.37
C HIS A 99 28.63 1.52 4.18
N LEU A 100 28.82 0.77 5.27
CA LEU A 100 28.76 -0.70 5.24
C LEU A 100 27.33 -1.19 4.95
N LEU A 101 26.33 -0.59 5.61
CA LEU A 101 24.91 -0.91 5.43
C LEU A 101 24.44 -0.70 3.99
N ASN A 102 24.90 0.37 3.33
CA ASN A 102 24.60 0.62 1.92
C ASN A 102 25.09 -0.48 0.97
N LYS A 103 26.06 -1.31 1.39
CA LYS A 103 26.53 -2.47 0.62
C LYS A 103 25.67 -3.73 0.84
N CYS A 104 24.71 -3.68 1.77
CA CYS A 104 23.86 -4.81 2.18
C CYS A 104 22.41 -4.66 1.67
N ASP A 105 22.21 -4.00 0.52
CA ASP A 105 20.86 -3.72 -0.03
C ASP A 105 20.00 -4.97 -0.19
N ALA A 106 20.59 -6.08 -0.65
CA ALA A 106 19.89 -7.36 -0.79
C ALA A 106 19.39 -7.91 0.56
N SER A 107 20.23 -7.86 1.60
CA SER A 107 19.87 -8.32 2.95
C SER A 107 18.81 -7.43 3.58
N LEU A 108 18.86 -6.11 3.36
CA LEU A 108 17.82 -5.17 3.78
C LEU A 108 16.48 -5.43 3.07
N LYS A 109 16.50 -5.67 1.75
CA LYS A 109 15.30 -6.04 0.99
C LYS A 109 14.70 -7.34 1.49
N LYS A 110 15.54 -8.34 1.80
CA LYS A 110 15.07 -9.61 2.37
C LYS A 110 14.42 -9.41 3.74
N LEU A 111 15.04 -8.65 4.63
CA LEU A 111 14.47 -8.28 5.94
C LEU A 111 13.10 -7.61 5.77
N HIS A 112 13.01 -6.66 4.84
CA HIS A 112 11.76 -5.96 4.52
C HIS A 112 10.68 -6.91 4.00
N SER A 113 10.98 -7.76 3.01
CA SER A 113 10.04 -8.75 2.47
C SER A 113 9.52 -9.71 3.54
N GLN A 114 10.40 -10.19 4.44
CA GLN A 114 10.00 -11.07 5.55
C GLN A 114 8.99 -10.40 6.49
N LEU A 115 9.16 -9.11 6.78
CA LEU A 115 8.20 -8.35 7.58
C LEU A 115 6.89 -8.16 6.82
N LEU A 116 6.93 -7.74 5.55
CA LEU A 116 5.74 -7.57 4.72
C LEU A 116 4.91 -8.86 4.61
N GLU A 117 5.56 -10.00 4.41
CA GLU A 117 4.87 -11.29 4.30
C GLU A 117 4.05 -11.62 5.56
N ARG A 118 4.61 -11.31 6.74
CA ARG A 118 3.99 -11.56 8.06
C ARG A 118 2.88 -10.56 8.37
N VAL A 119 3.09 -9.28 8.05
CA VAL A 119 2.13 -8.20 8.29
C VAL A 119 0.97 -8.29 7.31
N CYS A 120 1.23 -8.33 6.00
CA CYS A 120 0.19 -8.16 4.98
C CYS A 120 -0.56 -9.47 4.66
N ARG A 121 -1.51 -9.89 5.50
CA ARG A 121 -2.26 -11.15 5.27
C ARG A 121 -3.31 -11.08 4.15
N LYS A 122 -4.06 -9.98 4.05
CA LYS A 122 -5.04 -9.70 2.99
C LYS A 122 -5.09 -8.19 2.73
N PRO A 123 -3.99 -7.61 2.23
CA PRO A 123 -3.89 -6.17 2.11
C PRO A 123 -4.87 -5.63 1.06
N VAL A 124 -5.31 -4.40 1.28
CA VAL A 124 -5.93 -3.60 0.24
C VAL A 124 -4.90 -2.55 -0.14
N LEU A 125 -4.32 -2.71 -1.33
CA LEU A 125 -3.20 -1.89 -1.75
C LEU A 125 -3.70 -0.52 -2.20
N ALA A 126 -2.95 0.51 -1.88
CA ALA A 126 -3.20 1.85 -2.35
C ALA A 126 -1.90 2.54 -2.78
N ILE A 127 -2.01 3.36 -3.83
CA ILE A 127 -0.92 4.15 -4.42
C ILE A 127 -1.25 5.63 -4.33
N GLY A 128 -0.22 6.46 -4.17
CA GLY A 128 -0.40 7.89 -3.95
C GLY A 128 0.92 8.63 -3.99
N PHE A 129 0.82 9.96 -4.02
CA PHE A 129 1.97 10.84 -4.20
C PHE A 129 1.98 11.96 -3.16
N PHE A 130 3.05 12.03 -2.37
CA PHE A 130 3.19 12.98 -1.25
C PHE A 130 4.61 13.56 -1.20
N GLN A 131 4.73 14.90 -1.22
CA GLN A 131 6.02 15.61 -1.14
C GLN A 131 7.10 15.10 -2.11
N GLY A 132 6.75 14.93 -3.38
CA GLY A 132 7.73 14.41 -4.34
C GLY A 132 8.07 12.93 -4.12
N THR A 133 7.20 12.16 -3.47
CA THR A 133 7.44 10.75 -3.11
C THR A 133 6.24 9.91 -3.54
N HIS A 134 6.48 8.90 -4.36
CA HIS A 134 5.51 7.84 -4.65
C HIS A 134 5.42 6.91 -3.44
N LEU A 135 4.21 6.48 -3.11
CA LEU A 135 3.93 5.62 -1.96
C LEU A 135 3.02 4.46 -2.37
N LEU A 136 3.29 3.28 -1.84
CA LEU A 136 2.44 2.10 -1.87
C LEU A 136 2.20 1.65 -0.43
N TRP A 137 0.95 1.56 -0.01
CA TRP A 137 0.58 1.19 1.37
C TRP A 137 -0.57 0.18 1.39
N ASP A 138 -0.78 -0.44 2.56
CA ASP A 138 -1.98 -1.22 2.86
C ASP A 138 -3.00 -0.34 3.59
N THR A 139 -4.21 -0.19 3.07
CA THR A 139 -5.22 0.71 3.65
C THR A 139 -5.77 0.25 5.00
N PHE A 140 -5.64 -1.04 5.34
CA PHE A 140 -6.09 -1.54 6.65
C PHE A 140 -5.10 -1.23 7.76
N SER A 141 -3.85 -1.67 7.60
CA SER A 141 -2.79 -1.39 8.58
C SER A 141 -2.33 0.07 8.52
N LYS A 142 -2.58 0.76 7.39
CA LYS A 142 -2.07 2.09 7.07
C LYS A 142 -0.55 2.16 7.13
N LEU A 143 0.13 1.03 6.93
CA LEU A 143 1.58 0.95 6.96
C LEU A 143 2.16 1.14 5.57
N PRO A 144 3.25 1.90 5.43
CA PRO A 144 3.94 2.05 4.16
C PRO A 144 4.61 0.71 3.79
N LEU A 145 4.34 0.22 2.58
CA LEU A 145 4.96 -0.99 2.05
C LEU A 145 6.16 -0.63 1.19
N TYR A 146 6.01 0.30 0.24
CA TYR A 146 7.10 0.77 -0.61
C TYR A 146 6.99 2.27 -0.84
N PHE A 147 8.13 2.93 -1.06
CA PHE A 147 8.17 4.35 -1.39
C PHE A 147 9.41 4.67 -2.22
N GLU A 148 9.30 5.70 -3.07
CA GLU A 148 10.41 6.17 -3.88
C GLU A 148 10.28 7.68 -4.11
N LYS A 149 11.39 8.43 -4.07
CA LYS A 149 11.37 9.83 -4.52
C LYS A 149 11.08 9.88 -6.02
N ALA A 150 10.16 10.75 -6.41
CA ALA A 150 9.88 11.00 -7.81
C ALA A 150 11.12 11.50 -8.53
N LYS A 151 11.27 11.06 -9.77
CA LYS A 151 12.21 11.65 -10.71
C LYS A 151 11.63 12.99 -11.22
N PRO A 152 12.48 13.93 -11.67
CA PRO A 152 12.00 15.17 -12.29
C PRO A 152 11.04 14.89 -13.44
N ASN A 153 9.91 15.60 -13.48
CA ASN A 153 8.85 15.49 -14.51
C ASN A 153 8.27 14.08 -14.69
N GLU A 154 8.36 13.24 -13.66
CA GLU A 154 7.85 11.88 -13.72
C GLU A 154 6.32 11.86 -13.58
N PRO A 155 5.59 11.21 -14.51
CA PRO A 155 4.16 11.03 -14.34
C PRO A 155 3.87 10.10 -13.16
N PRO A 156 2.80 10.36 -12.37
CA PRO A 156 2.43 9.55 -11.20
C PRO A 156 2.43 8.04 -11.47
N GLU A 157 1.91 7.65 -12.63
CA GLU A 157 1.74 6.25 -13.03
C GLU A 157 3.07 5.51 -13.18
N ALA A 158 4.11 6.18 -13.67
CA ALA A 158 5.43 5.58 -13.84
C ALA A 158 6.09 5.25 -12.50
N GLY A 159 5.88 6.08 -11.48
CA GLY A 159 6.32 5.82 -10.12
C GLY A 159 5.57 4.67 -9.48
N ALA A 160 4.23 4.71 -9.53
CA ALA A 160 3.39 3.65 -8.99
C ALA A 160 3.66 2.27 -9.62
N LEU A 161 3.89 2.19 -10.94
CA LEU A 161 4.25 0.93 -11.60
C LEU A 161 5.55 0.33 -11.08
N ARG A 162 6.56 1.16 -10.77
CA ARG A 162 7.80 0.66 -10.18
C ARG A 162 7.57 0.09 -8.79
N LEU A 163 6.81 0.78 -7.94
CA LEU A 163 6.48 0.27 -6.60
C LEU A 163 5.72 -1.06 -6.66
N LEU A 164 4.77 -1.19 -7.60
CA LEU A 164 4.04 -2.44 -7.83
C LEU A 164 4.95 -3.55 -8.35
N SER A 165 5.86 -3.23 -9.28
CA SER A 165 6.85 -4.18 -9.80
C SER A 165 7.80 -4.65 -8.70
N ASP A 166 8.24 -3.75 -7.83
CA ASP A 166 9.09 -4.07 -6.68
C ASP A 166 8.38 -4.98 -5.68
N LEU A 167 7.10 -4.69 -5.37
CA LEU A 167 6.27 -5.54 -4.52
C LEU A 167 6.06 -6.92 -5.16
N TYR A 168 5.74 -6.96 -6.47
CA TYR A 168 5.51 -8.20 -7.21
C TYR A 168 6.75 -9.10 -7.23
N SER A 169 7.92 -8.51 -7.45
CA SER A 169 9.18 -9.25 -7.58
C SER A 169 9.77 -9.64 -6.23
N SER A 170 9.65 -8.78 -5.22
CA SER A 170 10.34 -8.96 -3.93
C SER A 170 9.46 -9.59 -2.85
N SER A 171 8.14 -9.47 -2.96
CA SER A 171 7.16 -10.02 -2.00
C SER A 171 5.91 -10.58 -2.72
N PRO A 172 6.06 -11.55 -3.64
CA PRO A 172 4.99 -12.03 -4.51
C PRO A 172 3.75 -12.54 -3.75
N GLN A 173 3.93 -13.10 -2.56
CA GLN A 173 2.83 -13.59 -1.72
C GLN A 173 1.94 -12.45 -1.22
N VAL A 174 2.49 -11.24 -1.01
CA VAL A 174 1.72 -10.06 -0.58
C VAL A 174 0.76 -9.63 -1.68
N ILE A 175 1.26 -9.48 -2.91
CA ILE A 175 0.42 -9.06 -4.04
C ILE A 175 -0.59 -10.14 -4.46
N GLN A 176 -0.25 -11.42 -4.34
CA GLN A 176 -1.18 -12.53 -4.60
C GLN A 176 -2.35 -12.57 -3.59
N ARG A 177 -2.12 -12.10 -2.35
CA ARG A 177 -3.15 -12.00 -1.30
C ARG A 177 -3.98 -10.72 -1.41
N ALA A 178 -3.53 -9.74 -2.19
CA ALA A 178 -4.25 -8.51 -2.44
C ALA A 178 -5.37 -8.73 -3.48
N GLU A 179 -6.51 -8.09 -3.28
CA GLU A 179 -7.62 -8.15 -4.24
C GLU A 179 -7.80 -6.84 -5.00
N TYR A 180 -7.40 -5.71 -4.39
CA TYR A 180 -7.69 -4.37 -4.89
C TYR A 180 -6.43 -3.52 -4.94
N LEU A 181 -6.37 -2.63 -5.91
CA LEU A 181 -5.49 -1.48 -5.94
C LEU A 181 -6.33 -0.21 -5.98
N ILE A 182 -6.07 0.72 -5.06
CA ILE A 182 -6.76 2.00 -4.96
C ILE A 182 -5.81 3.13 -5.32
N GLY A 183 -6.30 4.13 -6.03
CA GLY A 183 -5.56 5.36 -6.35
C GLY A 183 -6.54 6.48 -6.64
N ASP A 184 -6.09 7.73 -6.66
CA ASP A 184 -6.89 8.86 -7.16
C ASP A 184 -6.87 8.94 -8.70
N SER A 185 -7.58 9.92 -9.27
CA SER A 185 -7.80 9.99 -10.72
C SER A 185 -6.52 10.22 -11.53
N SER A 186 -5.46 10.74 -10.89
CA SER A 186 -4.14 10.88 -11.52
C SER A 186 -3.50 9.54 -11.92
N TYR A 187 -4.07 8.42 -11.47
CA TYR A 187 -3.63 7.07 -11.81
C TYR A 187 -4.55 6.37 -12.82
N GLU A 188 -5.46 7.08 -13.51
CA GLU A 188 -6.41 6.45 -14.43
C GLU A 188 -5.74 5.64 -15.56
N ASN A 189 -4.52 5.99 -15.96
CA ASN A 189 -3.76 5.24 -16.97
C ASN A 189 -3.22 3.90 -16.45
N LEU A 190 -3.33 3.62 -15.14
CA LEU A 190 -2.98 2.33 -14.56
C LEU A 190 -4.14 1.33 -14.52
N ILE A 191 -5.36 1.73 -14.81
CA ILE A 191 -6.54 0.87 -14.65
C ILE A 191 -6.37 -0.47 -15.38
N GLU A 192 -5.86 -0.43 -16.62
CA GLU A 192 -5.71 -1.62 -17.45
C GLU A 192 -4.57 -2.51 -16.94
N SER A 193 -3.38 -1.92 -16.75
CA SER A 193 -2.18 -2.65 -16.32
C SER A 193 -2.33 -3.24 -14.92
N THR A 194 -3.11 -2.60 -14.05
CA THR A 194 -3.44 -3.10 -12.70
C THR A 194 -4.07 -4.49 -12.75
N TRP A 195 -5.05 -4.69 -13.64
CA TRP A 195 -5.67 -6.00 -13.80
C TRP A 195 -4.81 -6.92 -14.67
N ASP A 196 -4.26 -6.42 -15.77
CA ASP A 196 -3.60 -7.25 -16.77
C ASP A 196 -2.25 -7.82 -16.32
N LEU A 197 -1.48 -7.05 -15.55
CA LEU A 197 -0.18 -7.47 -15.03
C LEU A 197 -0.30 -8.09 -13.64
N TYR A 198 -1.10 -7.48 -12.76
CA TYR A 198 -1.10 -7.83 -11.33
C TYR A 198 -2.36 -8.55 -10.85
N ARG A 199 -3.40 -8.66 -11.69
CA ARG A 199 -4.71 -9.25 -11.34
C ARG A 199 -5.38 -8.59 -10.12
N LEU A 200 -5.03 -7.32 -9.87
CA LEU A 200 -5.68 -6.49 -8.87
C LEU A 200 -6.89 -5.81 -9.49
N LYS A 201 -8.01 -5.76 -8.76
CA LYS A 201 -9.21 -5.03 -9.22
C LYS A 201 -8.97 -3.53 -9.02
N PRO A 202 -8.96 -2.71 -10.07
CA PRO A 202 -8.66 -1.29 -9.96
C PRO A 202 -9.83 -0.51 -9.35
N ILE A 203 -9.54 0.25 -8.30
CA ILE A 203 -10.45 1.18 -7.62
C ILE A 203 -9.85 2.59 -7.78
N ILE A 204 -9.83 3.07 -9.01
CA ILE A 204 -9.21 4.34 -9.38
C ILE A 204 -10.31 5.16 -10.06
N PRO A 205 -10.70 6.36 -9.59
CA PRO A 205 -11.67 7.19 -10.28
C PRO A 205 -11.13 7.63 -11.65
N LEU A 206 -12.01 7.99 -12.57
CA LEU A 206 -11.58 8.68 -13.80
C LEU A 206 -11.54 10.18 -13.52
N ASP A 207 -10.73 10.91 -14.29
CA ASP A 207 -10.81 12.36 -14.27
C ASP A 207 -12.22 12.83 -14.67
N ASP A 208 -12.59 14.01 -14.19
CA ASP A 208 -13.91 14.56 -14.47
C ASP A 208 -14.06 14.83 -15.96
N ARG A 209 -15.16 14.32 -16.53
CA ARG A 209 -15.45 14.38 -17.97
C ARG A 209 -16.86 14.88 -18.15
N PRO A 210 -17.14 15.62 -19.24
CA PRO A 210 -18.50 15.99 -19.59
C PRO A 210 -19.41 14.75 -19.61
N PRO A 211 -20.62 14.82 -19.02
CA PRO A 211 -21.56 13.71 -19.04
C PRO A 211 -21.79 13.22 -20.46
N SER A 212 -21.63 11.92 -20.69
CA SER A 212 -21.81 11.31 -22.00
C SER A 212 -22.54 9.98 -21.89
N LYS A 213 -23.22 9.59 -22.97
CA LYS A 213 -23.84 8.27 -23.08
C LYS A 213 -23.31 7.61 -24.35
N THR A 214 -22.74 6.43 -24.20
CA THR A 214 -22.28 5.61 -25.33
C THR A 214 -23.22 4.43 -25.49
N THR A 215 -23.72 4.24 -26.71
CA THR A 215 -24.61 3.12 -27.04
C THR A 215 -23.80 1.84 -27.23
N PHE A 216 -24.24 0.77 -26.57
CA PHE A 216 -23.74 -0.58 -26.75
C PHE A 216 -24.92 -1.55 -26.87
N ARG A 217 -25.12 -2.08 -28.08
CA ARG A 217 -26.30 -2.89 -28.42
C ARG A 217 -27.59 -2.14 -28.05
N ASN A 218 -28.45 -2.73 -27.23
CA ASN A 218 -29.74 -2.15 -26.81
C ASN A 218 -29.65 -1.36 -25.50
N ALA A 219 -28.43 -1.07 -25.01
CA ALA A 219 -28.17 -0.34 -23.77
C ALA A 219 -27.26 0.88 -24.03
N GLN A 220 -27.21 1.78 -23.08
CA GLN A 220 -26.25 2.87 -23.00
C GLN A 220 -25.42 2.74 -21.72
N TYR A 221 -24.18 3.20 -21.75
CA TYR A 221 -23.39 3.41 -20.55
C TYR A 221 -22.85 4.82 -20.50
N ASP A 222 -22.53 5.31 -19.30
CA ASP A 222 -21.91 6.62 -19.10
C ASP A 222 -20.45 6.55 -18.67
N GLU A 223 -19.82 7.72 -18.58
CA GLU A 223 -18.43 7.88 -18.17
C GLU A 223 -18.15 7.35 -16.75
N LYS A 224 -19.20 7.18 -15.94
CA LYS A 224 -19.12 6.65 -14.57
C LYS A 224 -19.34 5.14 -14.50
N GLY A 225 -19.57 4.47 -15.64
CA GLY A 225 -19.83 3.03 -15.73
C GLY A 225 -21.23 2.62 -15.23
N GLY A 226 -22.16 3.58 -15.14
CA GLY A 226 -23.57 3.27 -15.07
C GLY A 226 -24.03 2.68 -16.40
N VAL A 227 -24.87 1.65 -16.35
CA VAL A 227 -25.46 1.01 -17.55
C VAL A 227 -26.96 1.21 -17.51
N TYR A 228 -27.57 1.51 -18.65
CA TYR A 228 -28.94 2.00 -18.79
C TYR A 228 -29.62 1.35 -19.99
N CYS A 229 -30.91 1.08 -19.88
CA CYS A 229 -31.74 0.64 -21.01
C CYS A 229 -32.15 1.84 -21.88
N ILE A 230 -32.16 1.72 -23.22
CA ILE A 230 -32.51 2.82 -24.16
C ILE A 230 -34.03 3.14 -24.19
N GLY A 231 -34.86 2.35 -23.50
CA GLY A 231 -36.31 2.32 -23.72
C GLY A 231 -37.20 3.30 -22.94
N LYS A 232 -36.69 4.15 -22.05
CA LYS A 232 -37.47 5.10 -21.23
C LYS A 232 -36.89 6.53 -21.33
N GLN A 233 -37.74 7.56 -21.24
CA GLN A 233 -37.32 8.97 -21.12
C GLN A 233 -36.39 9.19 -19.90
N ASN A 234 -36.65 8.47 -18.79
CA ASN A 234 -35.76 8.36 -17.64
C ASN A 234 -35.32 6.89 -17.49
N PRO A 235 -34.19 6.48 -18.10
CA PRO A 235 -33.78 5.09 -18.10
C PRO A 235 -33.28 4.64 -16.73
N ASN A 236 -33.86 3.56 -16.22
CA ASN A 236 -33.39 2.92 -14.99
C ASN A 236 -32.01 2.29 -15.19
N SER A 237 -31.16 2.36 -14.17
CA SER A 237 -29.87 1.68 -14.21
C SER A 237 -30.07 0.15 -14.21
N MET A 238 -29.36 -0.53 -15.11
CA MET A 238 -29.29 -1.99 -15.12
C MET A 238 -28.50 -2.49 -13.92
N ILE A 239 -28.93 -3.63 -13.37
CA ILE A 239 -28.37 -4.17 -12.13
C ILE A 239 -27.16 -5.04 -12.44
N PHE A 240 -26.01 -4.70 -11.86
CA PHE A 240 -24.83 -5.55 -11.95
C PHE A 240 -25.10 -6.91 -11.31
N ALA A 241 -24.79 -7.98 -12.03
CA ALA A 241 -25.10 -9.36 -11.68
C ALA A 241 -23.86 -10.29 -11.67
N GLY A 242 -22.66 -9.71 -11.65
CA GLY A 242 -21.40 -10.44 -11.48
C GLY A 242 -20.40 -10.24 -12.61
N PHE A 243 -19.13 -10.47 -12.29
CA PHE A 243 -18.03 -10.52 -13.25
C PHE A 243 -17.80 -11.97 -13.65
N GLU A 244 -17.97 -12.27 -14.94
CA GLU A 244 -17.74 -13.60 -15.51
C GLU A 244 -16.28 -13.69 -15.99
N LYS A 245 -15.38 -14.18 -15.13
CA LYS A 245 -13.92 -14.19 -15.36
C LYS A 245 -13.53 -14.86 -16.68
N ASP A 246 -14.10 -16.02 -17.00
CA ASP A 246 -13.77 -16.78 -18.21
C ASP A 246 -14.16 -16.06 -19.50
N ARG A 247 -15.14 -15.14 -19.41
CA ARG A 247 -15.62 -14.34 -20.54
C ARG A 247 -15.10 -12.91 -20.51
N MET A 248 -14.31 -12.55 -19.48
CA MET A 248 -13.83 -11.18 -19.26
C MET A 248 -14.95 -10.15 -19.47
N SER A 249 -16.12 -10.41 -18.88
CA SER A 249 -17.34 -9.65 -19.11
C SER A 249 -18.11 -9.38 -17.82
N LEU A 250 -18.72 -8.20 -17.74
CA LEU A 250 -19.66 -7.86 -16.69
C LEU A 250 -21.08 -8.23 -17.12
N LYS A 251 -21.79 -8.97 -16.27
CA LYS A 251 -23.20 -9.31 -16.48
C LYS A 251 -24.07 -8.24 -15.83
N TYR A 252 -25.05 -7.77 -16.57
CA TYR A 252 -26.08 -6.85 -16.11
C TYR A 252 -27.47 -7.47 -16.33
N ARG A 253 -28.39 -7.24 -15.40
CA ARG A 253 -29.79 -7.67 -15.47
C ARG A 253 -30.70 -6.47 -15.67
N CYS A 254 -31.80 -6.70 -16.37
CA CYS A 254 -32.93 -5.77 -16.38
C CYS A 254 -33.41 -5.53 -14.94
N MET A 255 -33.54 -4.28 -14.52
CA MET A 255 -34.02 -3.92 -13.19
C MET A 255 -35.45 -4.44 -12.95
N ALA A 256 -36.32 -4.28 -13.94
CA ALA A 256 -37.71 -4.74 -13.90
C ALA A 256 -37.79 -6.26 -13.67
N ASN A 257 -37.09 -7.04 -14.49
CA ASN A 257 -37.00 -8.49 -14.32
C ASN A 257 -36.37 -8.89 -12.98
N HIS A 258 -35.31 -8.20 -12.53
CA HIS A 258 -34.62 -8.54 -11.29
C HIS A 258 -35.47 -8.34 -10.03
N TYR A 259 -36.24 -7.25 -9.98
CA TYR A 259 -37.09 -6.91 -8.83
C TYR A 259 -38.56 -7.32 -9.01
N GLY A 260 -38.92 -7.94 -10.13
CA GLY A 260 -40.31 -8.31 -10.43
C GLY A 260 -41.24 -7.09 -10.63
N THR A 261 -40.70 -5.97 -11.14
CA THR A 261 -41.50 -4.77 -11.45
C THR A 261 -41.78 -4.68 -12.94
N SER A 262 -42.83 -3.97 -13.34
CA SER A 262 -43.18 -3.80 -14.77
C SER A 262 -42.43 -2.63 -15.41
N CYS A 263 -41.98 -2.83 -16.65
CA CYS A 263 -41.42 -1.79 -17.51
C CYS A 263 -42.21 -1.51 -18.80
N GLY A 264 -43.25 -2.32 -19.10
CA GLY A 264 -44.09 -2.18 -20.28
C GLY A 264 -43.45 -2.66 -21.59
N LYS A 265 -42.37 -3.44 -21.51
CA LYS A 265 -41.61 -3.99 -22.64
C LYS A 265 -41.18 -5.44 -22.41
N GLU A 266 -41.75 -6.12 -21.42
CA GLU A 266 -41.33 -7.43 -20.91
C GLU A 266 -41.24 -8.48 -22.01
N ASP A 267 -42.28 -8.57 -22.84
CA ASP A 267 -42.46 -9.64 -23.83
C ASP A 267 -41.47 -9.56 -25.00
N ASN A 268 -40.96 -8.36 -25.31
CA ASN A 268 -40.09 -8.13 -26.48
C ASN A 268 -38.83 -7.32 -26.15
N CYS A 269 -38.42 -7.27 -24.88
CA CYS A 269 -37.21 -6.55 -24.49
C CYS A 269 -35.97 -7.40 -24.76
N PRO A 270 -35.05 -6.97 -25.65
CA PRO A 270 -33.83 -7.72 -25.95
C PRO A 270 -32.86 -7.77 -24.76
N LEU A 271 -33.08 -6.95 -23.72
CA LEU A 271 -32.31 -6.94 -22.48
C LEU A 271 -32.98 -7.72 -21.33
N TRP A 272 -34.16 -8.33 -21.54
CA TRP A 272 -34.94 -8.98 -20.49
C TRP A 272 -34.14 -10.07 -19.75
N LYS A 273 -33.45 -10.92 -20.51
CA LYS A 273 -32.58 -12.00 -20.00
C LYS A 273 -31.22 -11.52 -19.49
N GLY A 274 -30.94 -10.22 -19.60
CA GLY A 274 -29.69 -9.58 -19.21
C GLY A 274 -28.75 -9.29 -20.37
N LEU A 275 -27.72 -8.50 -20.08
CA LEU A 275 -26.70 -8.02 -21.00
C LEU A 275 -25.32 -8.45 -20.47
N ARG A 276 -24.42 -8.79 -21.38
CA ARG A 276 -23.00 -8.95 -21.07
C ARG A 276 -22.22 -7.88 -21.79
N ILE A 277 -21.38 -7.17 -21.04
CA ILE A 277 -20.49 -6.15 -21.57
C ILE A 277 -19.05 -6.63 -21.33
N PRO A 278 -18.30 -6.95 -22.39
CA PRO A 278 -16.87 -7.26 -22.27
C PRO A 278 -16.09 -6.11 -21.65
N LEU A 279 -15.06 -6.40 -20.85
CA LEU A 279 -14.15 -5.37 -20.35
C LEU A 279 -13.47 -4.61 -21.50
N SER A 280 -13.26 -5.29 -22.64
CA SER A 280 -12.67 -4.69 -23.85
C SER A 280 -13.55 -3.64 -24.53
N THR A 281 -14.83 -3.50 -24.16
CA THR A 281 -15.70 -2.45 -24.71
C THR A 281 -15.17 -1.07 -24.32
N ASP A 282 -14.74 -0.91 -23.07
CA ASP A 282 -14.01 0.25 -22.58
C ASP A 282 -13.29 -0.19 -21.30
N ARG A 283 -11.97 -0.31 -21.39
CA ARG A 283 -11.13 -0.89 -20.33
C ARG A 283 -10.95 0.03 -19.12
N LYS A 284 -11.24 1.33 -19.25
CA LYS A 284 -11.20 2.32 -18.16
C LYS A 284 -12.54 2.37 -17.41
N ILE A 285 -13.65 2.17 -18.12
CA ILE A 285 -15.01 2.20 -17.56
C ILE A 285 -15.41 0.82 -17.00
N PHE A 286 -15.24 -0.23 -17.80
CA PHE A 286 -15.60 -1.60 -17.43
C PHE A 286 -14.40 -2.33 -16.86
N THR A 287 -14.34 -2.37 -15.54
CA THR A 287 -13.32 -3.09 -14.77
C THR A 287 -13.96 -4.30 -14.06
N PRO A 288 -13.15 -5.27 -13.58
CA PRO A 288 -13.68 -6.46 -12.88
C PRO A 288 -14.56 -6.18 -11.65
N LEU A 289 -14.48 -4.98 -11.07
CA LEU A 289 -15.46 -4.48 -10.10
C LEU A 289 -16.11 -3.20 -10.65
N PRO A 290 -17.39 -3.22 -11.03
CA PRO A 290 -18.04 -2.06 -11.63
C PRO A 290 -17.95 -0.81 -10.75
N ARG A 291 -17.58 0.31 -11.37
CA ARG A 291 -17.45 1.64 -10.76
C ARG A 291 -18.72 2.12 -10.05
N SER A 292 -19.87 1.80 -10.64
CA SER A 292 -21.19 2.16 -10.11
C SER A 292 -21.61 1.33 -8.88
N SER A 293 -20.90 0.25 -8.55
CA SER A 293 -21.26 -0.64 -7.44
C SER A 293 -21.01 0.00 -6.06
N TYR A 294 -21.87 -0.32 -5.09
CA TYR A 294 -21.66 0.07 -3.69
C TYR A 294 -20.32 -0.43 -3.14
N ARG A 295 -19.90 -1.65 -3.53
CA ARG A 295 -18.63 -2.23 -3.11
C ARG A 295 -17.44 -1.39 -3.59
N TRP A 296 -17.47 -0.88 -4.82
CA TRP A 296 -16.42 0.01 -5.34
C TRP A 296 -16.28 1.25 -4.45
N LYS A 297 -17.40 1.93 -4.16
CA LYS A 297 -17.44 3.12 -3.29
C LYS A 297 -16.95 2.83 -1.87
N SER A 298 -17.38 1.71 -1.29
CA SER A 298 -16.97 1.29 0.05
C SER A 298 -15.47 1.02 0.15
N ILE A 299 -14.87 0.44 -0.89
CA ILE A 299 -13.41 0.19 -0.91
C ILE A 299 -12.67 1.50 -1.11
N PHE A 300 -13.12 2.35 -2.04
CA PHE A 300 -12.49 3.65 -2.30
C PHE A 300 -12.45 4.53 -1.05
N LYS A 301 -13.49 4.51 -0.21
CA LYS A 301 -13.52 5.25 1.07
C LYS A 301 -12.36 4.90 2.01
N THR A 302 -11.76 3.71 1.90
CA THR A 302 -10.58 3.35 2.71
C THR A 302 -9.32 4.15 2.33
N TYR A 303 -9.25 4.64 1.09
CA TYR A 303 -8.16 5.48 0.57
C TYR A 303 -8.03 6.83 1.30
N GLU A 304 -9.16 7.38 1.74
CA GLU A 304 -9.25 8.69 2.42
C GLU A 304 -8.60 8.68 3.80
N THR A 305 -8.08 7.55 4.27
CA THR A 305 -7.46 7.41 5.59
C THR A 305 -5.93 7.60 5.62
N LYS A 306 -5.40 8.29 4.60
CA LYS A 306 -3.95 8.51 4.35
C LYS A 306 -3.26 9.55 5.25
N ASP A 307 -4.00 10.34 6.02
CA ASP A 307 -3.46 11.46 6.81
C ASP A 307 -2.30 11.08 7.74
N ALA A 308 -2.37 9.92 8.40
CA ALA A 308 -1.29 9.46 9.29
C ALA A 308 -0.01 9.13 8.51
N LEU A 309 -0.15 8.53 7.32
CA LEU A 309 0.99 8.25 6.43
C LEU A 309 1.63 9.55 5.94
N GLU A 310 0.80 10.51 5.52
CA GLU A 310 1.28 11.83 5.11
C GLU A 310 2.06 12.49 6.25
N LYS A 311 1.45 12.61 7.44
CA LYS A 311 2.09 13.19 8.65
C LYS A 311 3.40 12.49 9.00
N MET A 312 3.43 11.16 8.92
CA MET A 312 4.64 10.36 9.13
C MET A 312 5.75 10.77 8.15
N LEU A 313 5.44 10.88 6.85
CA LEU A 313 6.40 11.32 5.83
C LEU A 313 6.87 12.77 6.03
N TYR A 314 5.99 13.70 6.44
CA TYR A 314 6.33 15.09 6.78
C TYR A 314 7.27 15.19 7.99
N SER A 315 7.28 14.18 8.86
CA SER A 315 8.09 14.23 10.09
C SER A 315 9.58 13.94 9.89
N PHE A 316 10.00 13.53 8.69
CA PHE A 316 11.40 13.25 8.38
C PHE A 316 12.08 14.42 7.65
N PRO A 317 13.29 14.84 8.07
CA PRO A 317 14.03 15.88 7.38
C PRO A 317 14.51 15.40 6.00
N ASN A 318 14.72 16.34 5.08
CA ASN A 318 15.23 16.04 3.73
C ASN A 318 16.60 15.32 3.73
N ARG A 319 17.44 15.57 4.75
CA ARG A 319 18.77 14.94 4.85
C ARG A 319 18.65 13.44 5.10
N LYS A 320 19.18 12.66 4.15
CA LYS A 320 19.08 11.18 4.15
C LYS A 320 17.62 10.68 4.26
N TYR A 321 16.67 11.46 3.74
CA TYR A 321 15.23 11.17 3.81
C TYR A 321 14.91 9.71 3.47
N LYS A 322 15.38 9.23 2.30
CA LYS A 322 15.13 7.87 1.83
C LYS A 322 15.54 6.80 2.85
N GLN A 323 16.77 6.89 3.38
CA GLN A 323 17.28 5.92 4.35
C GLN A 323 16.50 5.97 5.67
N ARG A 324 16.16 7.18 6.15
CA ARG A 324 15.38 7.33 7.39
C ARG A 324 13.99 6.73 7.25
N VAL A 325 13.27 7.06 6.17
CA VAL A 325 11.92 6.53 5.92
C VAL A 325 11.97 5.01 5.75
N GLN A 326 13.01 4.47 5.12
CA GLN A 326 13.17 3.02 4.93
C GLN A 326 13.32 2.30 6.28
N LEU A 327 14.19 2.81 7.14
CA LEU A 327 14.42 2.23 8.46
C LEU A 327 13.20 2.41 9.37
N TYR A 328 12.49 3.53 9.26
CA TYR A 328 11.28 3.74 10.03
C TYR A 328 10.16 2.81 9.59
N SER A 329 10.01 2.58 8.27
CA SER A 329 9.08 1.58 7.73
C SER A 329 9.37 0.18 8.30
N LEU A 330 10.64 -0.24 8.39
CA LEU A 330 11.01 -1.50 9.04
C LEU A 330 10.56 -1.55 10.50
N LEU A 331 10.77 -0.47 11.25
CA LEU A 331 10.34 -0.38 12.65
C LEU A 331 8.82 -0.45 12.79
N LEU A 332 8.08 0.24 11.93
CA LEU A 332 6.63 0.21 11.90
C LEU A 332 6.11 -1.21 11.61
N LEU A 333 6.64 -1.87 10.58
CA LEU A 333 6.27 -3.22 10.22
C LEU A 333 6.59 -4.20 11.35
N ALA A 334 7.78 -4.12 11.95
CA ALA A 334 8.17 -4.96 13.07
C ALA A 334 7.28 -4.73 14.31
N ALA A 335 7.07 -3.47 14.71
CA ALA A 335 6.22 -3.13 15.85
C ALA A 335 4.78 -3.59 15.65
N SER A 336 4.27 -3.57 14.41
CA SER A 336 2.90 -4.03 14.11
C SER A 336 2.68 -5.52 14.37
N LEU A 337 3.75 -6.32 14.46
CA LEU A 337 3.69 -7.75 14.76
C LEU A 337 3.56 -8.03 16.26
N ALA A 338 3.86 -7.06 17.13
CA ALA A 338 4.00 -7.28 18.57
C ALA A 338 2.70 -7.62 19.31
N ASP A 339 1.53 -7.31 18.75
CA ASP A 339 0.23 -7.62 19.36
C ASP A 339 -0.42 -8.90 18.79
N HIS A 340 0.32 -9.65 17.97
CA HIS A 340 -0.02 -11.04 17.65
C HIS A 340 0.41 -11.98 18.77
N LYS A 341 -0.03 -11.74 20.01
CA LYS A 341 -0.13 -12.87 20.94
C LYS A 341 -1.24 -13.77 20.43
N VAL A 342 -0.80 -14.76 19.66
CA VAL A 342 -1.39 -16.07 19.37
C VAL A 342 -2.68 -16.31 20.18
N ASP A 343 -3.83 -16.06 19.56
CA ASP A 343 -5.02 -16.82 19.91
C ASP A 343 -4.66 -18.28 19.54
N LYS A 344 -4.34 -19.08 20.56
CA LYS A 344 -4.15 -20.52 20.45
C LYS A 344 -5.48 -21.21 20.18
#